data_AF-A0A7C7ABY0-F1
#
_entry.id   AF-A0A7C7ABY0-F1
#
_cell.length_a   1.000
_cell.length_b   1.000
_cell.length_c   1.000
_cell.angle_alpha   90.00
_cell.angle_beta   90.00
_cell.angle_gamma   90.00
#
_symmetry.space_group_name_H-M   'P 1'
#
loop_
_entity.id
_entity.type
_entity.pdbx_description
1 polymer ?
#
loop_
_entity_poly.entity_id
_entity_poly.type
_entity_poly.pdbx_seq_one_letter_code
_entity_poly.pdbx_strand_id
1 'polypeptide(L)'
;MFTAKNRSTMQIVYRLTAIILAVLLLASCARNVPSSEDKPDDKGKPEVTVQPEDKGSDNSGQQQDKGSNAPGSPATAAESYSNFATAKGDVITMLSDALANNPDTALYSMSLLGVVMVDLAMLPASSFGLGQEAANTALGFLGLKDIEYTESGNQYSVKHTRDDGRKYELQGVYDKAADSLKCKAFLDGSHCLTYEYRKTSYGYVAQIFSIGDDGSAYVYKLAFSDRNGAVGMSEESAEPPALTGSETIDFPKQCPEWYAIDGDAVTGVTSDGKELSFVYTPSED
;
A
#
# COMPACT_ATOMS: atom_id res chain seq x y z
N MET A 1 35.77 -23.14 23.00
CA MET A 1 35.09 -21.92 23.47
C MET A 1 33.84 -21.77 22.61
N PHE A 2 32.71 -22.33 23.07
CA PHE A 2 31.47 -22.38 22.29
C PHE A 2 30.62 -21.14 22.61
N THR A 3 30.32 -20.37 21.57
CA THR A 3 29.59 -19.11 21.62
C THR A 3 28.10 -19.37 21.83
N ALA A 4 27.59 -19.01 23.00
CA ALA A 4 26.16 -18.98 23.30
C ALA A 4 25.58 -17.62 22.87
N LYS A 5 24.98 -17.52 21.68
CA LYS A 5 24.22 -16.32 21.27
C LYS A 5 22.81 -16.59 20.69
N ASN A 6 22.38 -17.85 20.53
CA ASN A 6 21.06 -18.16 19.97
C ASN A 6 20.05 -18.80 20.94
N ARG A 7 20.37 -18.92 22.24
CA ARG A 7 19.45 -19.56 23.20
C ARG A 7 18.35 -18.64 23.74
N SER A 8 18.53 -17.31 23.74
CA SER A 8 17.55 -16.39 24.34
C SER A 8 16.37 -16.08 23.42
N THR A 9 16.61 -15.90 22.12
CA THR A 9 15.57 -15.60 21.11
C THR A 9 14.60 -16.76 20.94
N MET A 10 15.11 -18.00 20.89
CA MET A 10 14.27 -19.18 20.77
C MET A 10 13.36 -19.39 22.00
N GLN A 11 13.85 -19.08 23.21
CA GLN A 11 13.04 -19.14 24.44
C GLN A 11 11.94 -18.07 24.50
N ILE A 12 12.17 -16.89 23.91
CA ILE A 12 11.18 -15.81 23.83
C ILE A 12 10.08 -16.18 22.83
N VAL A 13 10.44 -16.74 21.68
CA VAL A 13 9.47 -17.21 20.67
C VAL A 13 8.58 -18.31 21.26
N TYR A 14 9.14 -19.34 21.91
CA TYR A 14 8.34 -20.39 22.53
C TYR A 14 7.38 -19.89 23.63
N ARG A 15 7.78 -18.86 24.39
CA ARG A 15 6.91 -18.26 25.42
C ARG A 15 5.75 -17.48 24.80
N LEU A 16 5.99 -16.74 23.71
CA LEU A 16 4.95 -16.00 22.99
C LEU A 16 3.96 -16.95 22.32
N THR A 17 4.44 -18.02 21.67
CA THR A 17 3.57 -19.02 21.04
C THR A 17 2.70 -19.75 22.08
N ALA A 18 3.24 -20.05 23.26
CA ALA A 18 2.47 -20.69 24.34
C ALA A 18 1.37 -19.79 24.92
N ILE A 19 1.60 -18.48 25.02
CA ILE A 19 0.60 -17.52 25.48
C ILE A 19 -0.52 -17.38 24.46
N ILE A 20 -0.20 -17.31 23.17
CA ILE A 20 -1.19 -17.20 22.09
C ILE A 20 -2.08 -18.46 22.05
N LEU A 21 -1.49 -19.65 22.19
CA LEU A 21 -2.25 -20.91 22.26
C LEU A 21 -3.17 -20.96 23.50
N ALA A 22 -2.73 -20.44 24.64
CA ALA A 22 -3.56 -20.38 25.85
C ALA A 22 -4.75 -19.42 25.69
N VAL A 23 -4.57 -18.29 25.01
CA VAL A 23 -5.65 -17.32 24.75
C VAL A 23 -6.68 -17.88 23.76
N LEU A 24 -6.25 -18.62 22.74
CA LEU A 24 -7.14 -19.25 21.76
C LEU A 24 -8.02 -20.36 22.39
N LEU A 25 -7.51 -21.07 23.39
CA LEU A 25 -8.28 -22.08 24.14
C LEU A 25 -9.35 -21.45 25.04
N LEU A 26 -9.17 -20.20 25.49
CA LEU A 26 -10.14 -19.49 26.33
C LEU A 26 -11.28 -18.83 25.53
N ALA A 27 -11.06 -18.57 24.23
CA ALA A 27 -12.07 -17.94 23.37
C ALA A 27 -13.14 -18.92 22.84
N SER A 28 -12.98 -20.24 23.01
CA SER A 28 -13.88 -21.25 22.43
C SER A 28 -15.02 -21.72 23.36
N CYS A 29 -15.30 -21.03 24.46
CA CYS A 29 -16.43 -21.35 25.34
C CYS A 29 -17.29 -20.13 25.67
N ALA A 30 -17.86 -19.49 24.66
CA ALA A 30 -18.98 -18.57 24.85
C ALA A 30 -19.89 -18.52 23.61
N ARG A 31 -20.68 -19.59 23.41
CA ARG A 31 -21.83 -19.56 22.49
C ARG A 31 -23.07 -20.01 23.26
N ASN A 32 -23.93 -19.05 23.60
CA ASN A 32 -25.33 -19.29 23.94
C ASN A 32 -26.15 -18.12 23.40
N VAL A 33 -26.99 -18.41 22.41
CA VAL A 33 -28.07 -17.54 21.90
C VAL A 33 -29.35 -18.38 21.96
N PRO A 34 -30.48 -17.86 22.48
CA PRO A 34 -31.79 -18.40 22.15
C PRO A 34 -32.43 -17.62 21.00
N SER A 35 -33.02 -18.43 20.12
CA SER A 35 -33.81 -18.11 18.93
C SER A 35 -35.17 -17.47 19.26
N SER A 36 -35.72 -16.69 18.33
CA SER A 36 -37.17 -16.62 18.07
C SER A 36 -37.40 -16.21 16.61
N GLU A 37 -37.98 -17.13 15.84
CA GLU A 37 -38.58 -16.92 14.51
C GLU A 37 -39.92 -16.18 14.63
N ASP A 38 -40.31 -15.37 13.62
CA ASP A 38 -41.59 -15.59 12.94
C ASP A 38 -41.69 -14.87 11.57
N LYS A 39 -42.63 -15.39 10.77
CA LYS A 39 -42.76 -15.44 9.29
C LYS A 39 -43.25 -14.18 8.51
N PRO A 40 -43.26 -14.25 7.15
CA PRO A 40 -43.46 -13.13 6.21
C PRO A 40 -44.88 -13.06 5.58
N ASP A 41 -45.23 -11.90 4.99
CA ASP A 41 -46.33 -11.68 4.01
C ASP A 41 -45.89 -10.59 3.01
N ASP A 42 -45.77 -10.88 1.72
CA ASP A 42 -46.79 -10.83 0.65
C ASP A 42 -47.05 -9.41 0.08
N LYS A 43 -46.60 -9.18 -1.17
CA LYS A 43 -47.45 -8.84 -2.34
C LYS A 43 -46.62 -8.43 -3.56
N GLY A 44 -46.89 -9.07 -4.69
CA GLY A 44 -46.24 -8.84 -5.98
C GLY A 44 -47.01 -7.94 -6.95
N LYS A 45 -46.21 -7.29 -7.82
CA LYS A 45 -46.35 -6.97 -9.27
C LYS A 45 -47.49 -6.03 -9.77
N PRO A 46 -47.39 -5.48 -11.02
CA PRO A 46 -46.22 -5.11 -11.85
C PRO A 46 -46.39 -3.76 -12.62
N GLU A 47 -45.47 -3.51 -13.58
CA GLU A 47 -45.61 -2.67 -14.81
C GLU A 47 -45.20 -1.19 -14.66
N VAL A 48 -44.47 -0.51 -15.56
CA VAL A 48 -44.38 -0.60 -17.04
C VAL A 48 -42.99 -0.14 -17.53
N THR A 49 -42.49 -0.82 -18.56
CA THR A 49 -41.36 -0.48 -19.42
C THR A 49 -41.75 0.55 -20.49
N VAL A 50 -41.01 1.64 -20.68
CA VAL A 50 -40.90 2.32 -21.99
C VAL A 50 -39.50 2.91 -22.17
N GLN A 51 -38.89 2.57 -23.31
CA GLN A 51 -37.69 3.18 -23.88
C GLN A 51 -38.07 3.66 -25.32
N PRO A 52 -37.23 4.41 -26.05
CA PRO A 52 -37.35 5.85 -26.27
C PRO A 52 -37.73 6.23 -27.72
N GLU A 53 -38.16 7.48 -27.93
CA GLU A 53 -38.28 8.07 -29.27
C GLU A 53 -37.23 9.15 -29.53
N ASP A 54 -36.64 8.99 -30.72
CA ASP A 54 -35.57 9.69 -31.39
C ASP A 54 -36.05 10.99 -32.06
N LYS A 55 -35.32 12.11 -31.85
CA LYS A 55 -35.33 13.27 -32.76
C LYS A 55 -33.95 13.94 -32.75
N GLY A 56 -33.23 13.77 -33.85
CA GLY A 56 -31.95 14.42 -34.10
C GLY A 56 -32.03 15.93 -34.33
N SER A 57 -30.86 16.57 -34.17
CA SER A 57 -30.51 17.81 -34.86
C SER A 57 -28.99 17.92 -35.01
N ASP A 58 -28.60 18.52 -36.14
CA ASP A 58 -27.31 18.46 -36.80
C ASP A 58 -26.14 19.18 -36.10
N ASN A 59 -25.00 18.49 -36.12
CA ASN A 59 -23.70 18.90 -36.66
C ASN A 59 -23.15 20.32 -36.38
N SER A 60 -22.11 20.40 -35.53
CA SER A 60 -21.01 21.36 -35.75
C SER A 60 -19.68 20.80 -35.22
N GLY A 61 -18.82 20.38 -36.15
CA GLY A 61 -17.37 20.54 -36.12
C GLY A 61 -16.58 19.96 -34.96
N GLN A 62 -16.49 18.63 -34.84
CA GLN A 62 -15.39 18.01 -34.11
C GLN A 62 -14.12 18.02 -34.98
N GLN A 63 -13.26 19.00 -34.71
CA GLN A 63 -11.87 18.97 -35.10
C GLN A 63 -11.21 17.85 -34.28
N GLN A 64 -10.99 16.70 -34.93
CA GLN A 64 -10.22 15.60 -34.38
C GLN A 64 -8.80 16.08 -34.11
N ASP A 65 -8.52 16.42 -32.86
CA ASP A 65 -7.15 16.52 -32.38
C ASP A 65 -6.64 15.09 -32.25
N LYS A 66 -5.67 14.72 -33.09
CA LYS A 66 -4.89 13.50 -32.95
C LYS A 66 -4.01 13.67 -31.71
N GLY A 67 -4.61 13.46 -30.55
CA GLY A 67 -3.93 13.47 -29.25
C GLY A 67 -2.93 12.32 -29.17
N SER A 68 -1.66 12.69 -29.17
CA SER A 68 -0.51 11.89 -28.76
C SER A 68 -0.84 10.96 -27.58
N ASN A 69 -0.60 9.66 -27.72
CA ASN A 69 -0.74 8.62 -26.68
C ASN A 69 0.33 8.72 -25.57
N ALA A 70 0.77 9.93 -25.21
CA ALA A 70 1.53 10.13 -23.98
C ALA A 70 0.52 10.40 -22.86
N PRO A 71 0.44 9.58 -21.80
CA PRO A 71 -0.35 9.95 -20.64
C PRO A 71 0.16 11.30 -20.13
N GLY A 72 -0.73 12.30 -20.06
CA GLY A 72 -0.38 13.63 -19.57
C GLY A 72 0.05 13.58 -18.10
N SER A 73 0.75 14.62 -17.64
CA SER A 73 1.06 14.77 -16.21
C SER A 73 -0.22 14.75 -15.37
N PRO A 74 -0.23 14.11 -14.18
CA PRO A 74 -1.43 14.03 -13.36
C PRO A 74 -2.02 15.40 -13.04
N ALA A 75 -3.36 15.49 -13.05
CA ALA A 75 -4.07 16.71 -12.73
C ALA A 75 -3.89 17.07 -11.25
N THR A 76 -3.94 16.08 -10.36
CA THR A 76 -3.87 16.23 -8.89
C THR A 76 -2.84 15.28 -8.26
N ALA A 77 -2.48 15.55 -7.00
CA ALA A 77 -1.63 14.67 -6.19
C ALA A 77 -2.31 13.31 -5.91
N ALA A 78 -3.64 13.30 -5.72
CA ALA A 78 -4.43 12.08 -5.58
C ALA A 78 -4.36 11.17 -6.82
N GLU A 79 -4.43 11.75 -8.02
CA GLU A 79 -4.30 10.99 -9.27
C GLU A 79 -2.88 10.41 -9.42
N SER A 80 -1.86 11.22 -9.17
CA SER A 80 -0.45 10.76 -9.13
C SER A 80 -0.26 9.59 -8.15
N TYR A 81 -0.77 9.74 -6.92
CA TYR A 81 -0.68 8.70 -5.90
C TYR A 81 -1.42 7.43 -6.33
N SER A 82 -2.61 7.54 -6.93
CA SER A 82 -3.37 6.40 -7.41
C SER A 82 -2.61 5.64 -8.49
N ASN A 83 -2.03 6.34 -9.46
CA ASN A 83 -1.22 5.74 -10.52
C ASN A 83 0.00 5.00 -9.95
N PHE A 84 0.70 5.61 -9.00
CA PHE A 84 1.81 4.97 -8.30
C PHE A 84 1.35 3.74 -7.48
N ALA A 85 0.26 3.87 -6.72
CA ALA A 85 -0.27 2.80 -5.88
C ALA A 85 -0.68 1.58 -6.70
N THR A 86 -1.30 1.78 -7.87
CA THR A 86 -1.60 0.70 -8.83
C THR A 86 -0.33 0.03 -9.33
N ALA A 87 0.65 0.79 -9.84
CA ALA A 87 1.89 0.22 -10.37
C ALA A 87 2.67 -0.60 -9.32
N LYS A 88 2.76 -0.07 -8.10
CA LYS A 88 3.33 -0.80 -6.96
C LYS A 88 2.50 -2.05 -6.62
N GLY A 89 1.18 -1.92 -6.55
CA GLY A 89 0.27 -3.02 -6.21
C GLY A 89 0.42 -4.23 -7.13
N ASP A 90 0.54 -3.98 -8.44
CA ASP A 90 0.74 -5.03 -9.45
C ASP A 90 2.04 -5.82 -9.21
N VAL A 91 3.15 -5.12 -8.97
CA VAL A 91 4.46 -5.76 -8.72
C VAL A 91 4.50 -6.47 -7.36
N ILE A 92 3.99 -5.85 -6.29
CA ILE A 92 3.94 -6.45 -4.96
C ILE A 92 3.09 -7.71 -4.95
N THR A 93 1.95 -7.69 -5.64
CA THR A 93 1.07 -8.87 -5.76
C THR A 93 1.79 -9.99 -6.50
N MET A 94 2.42 -9.69 -7.64
CA MET A 94 3.14 -10.69 -8.42
C MET A 94 4.32 -11.29 -7.64
N LEU A 95 5.13 -10.47 -6.96
CA LEU A 95 6.22 -10.96 -6.12
C LEU A 95 5.72 -11.81 -4.94
N SER A 96 4.65 -11.37 -4.29
CA SER A 96 4.05 -12.10 -3.18
C SER A 96 3.57 -13.48 -3.62
N ASP A 97 2.86 -13.56 -4.75
CA ASP A 97 2.38 -14.81 -5.31
C ASP A 97 3.54 -15.72 -5.75
N ALA A 98 4.55 -15.17 -6.43
CA ALA A 98 5.71 -15.92 -6.87
C ALA A 98 6.51 -16.53 -5.72
N LEU A 99 6.69 -15.77 -4.63
CA LEU A 99 7.36 -16.27 -3.42
C LEU A 99 6.50 -17.31 -2.71
N ALA A 100 5.18 -17.08 -2.60
CA ALA A 100 4.23 -17.97 -1.91
C ALA A 100 4.07 -19.32 -2.61
N ASN A 101 4.05 -19.33 -3.95
CA ASN A 101 3.86 -20.54 -4.77
C ASN A 101 5.14 -21.38 -4.94
N ASN A 102 6.28 -20.92 -4.39
CA ASN A 102 7.50 -21.70 -4.35
C ASN A 102 7.75 -22.22 -2.92
N PRO A 103 7.74 -23.55 -2.69
CA PRO A 103 7.89 -24.14 -1.36
C PRO A 103 9.15 -23.69 -0.60
N ASP A 104 10.23 -23.38 -1.32
CA ASP A 104 11.50 -22.95 -0.73
C ASP A 104 11.49 -21.47 -0.31
N THR A 105 10.50 -20.70 -0.75
CA THR A 105 10.40 -19.26 -0.51
C THR A 105 9.08 -18.81 0.09
N ALA A 106 8.13 -19.72 0.33
CA ALA A 106 6.77 -19.39 0.77
C ALA A 106 6.76 -18.51 2.03
N LEU A 107 7.65 -18.75 2.99
CA LEU A 107 7.75 -17.95 4.21
C LEU A 107 8.33 -16.54 3.97
N TYR A 108 9.14 -16.34 2.94
CA TYR A 108 9.70 -15.02 2.60
C TYR A 108 8.66 -14.08 1.97
N SER A 109 7.55 -14.61 1.43
CA SER A 109 6.41 -13.78 1.02
C SER A 109 5.87 -12.91 2.17
N MET A 110 5.99 -13.39 3.41
CA MET A 110 5.55 -12.65 4.60
C MET A 110 6.36 -11.37 4.83
N SER A 111 7.61 -11.28 4.37
CA SER A 111 8.40 -10.06 4.46
C SER A 111 7.67 -8.89 3.78
N LEU A 112 7.03 -9.13 2.63
CA LEU A 112 6.33 -8.11 1.85
C LEU A 112 5.09 -7.54 2.55
N LEU A 113 4.56 -8.22 3.57
CA LEU A 113 3.42 -7.76 4.35
C LEU A 113 3.67 -6.39 5.00
N GLY A 114 4.92 -6.11 5.40
CA GLY A 114 5.30 -4.82 5.97
C GLY A 114 5.04 -3.65 5.01
N VAL A 115 5.34 -3.82 3.73
CA VAL A 115 5.10 -2.81 2.69
C VAL A 115 3.60 -2.54 2.54
N VAL A 116 2.80 -3.61 2.46
CA VAL A 116 1.33 -3.52 2.31
C VAL A 116 0.70 -2.84 3.53
N MET A 117 1.17 -3.14 4.73
CA MET A 117 0.64 -2.54 5.96
C MET A 117 0.89 -1.03 6.03
N VAL A 118 2.03 -0.56 5.51
CA VAL A 118 2.32 0.88 5.48
C VAL A 118 1.43 1.64 4.50
N ASP A 119 0.93 1.00 3.45
CA ASP A 119 0.03 1.65 2.49
C ASP A 119 -1.31 2.08 3.10
N LEU A 120 -1.75 1.41 4.17
CA LEU A 120 -2.94 1.81 4.93
C LEU A 120 -2.76 3.20 5.56
N ALA A 121 -1.54 3.53 6.00
CA ALA A 121 -1.22 4.86 6.54
C ALA A 121 -1.32 5.94 5.45
N MET A 122 -1.16 5.56 4.17
CA MET A 122 -1.19 6.47 3.03
C MET A 122 -2.58 6.65 2.42
N LEU A 123 -3.63 5.98 2.93
CA LEU A 123 -5.01 6.15 2.45
C LEU A 123 -5.43 7.63 2.32
N PRO A 124 -5.12 8.55 3.27
CA PRO A 124 -5.49 9.95 3.12
C PRO A 124 -4.90 10.65 1.90
N ALA A 125 -3.75 10.20 1.37
CA ALA A 125 -3.14 10.78 0.17
C ALA A 125 -4.03 10.66 -1.08
N SER A 126 -4.97 9.69 -1.10
CA SER A 126 -5.98 9.56 -2.16
C SER A 126 -6.95 10.74 -2.24
N SER A 127 -6.95 11.64 -1.27
CA SER A 127 -7.78 12.85 -1.25
C SER A 127 -7.03 14.15 -1.59
N PHE A 128 -5.71 14.09 -1.76
CA PHE A 128 -4.89 15.30 -1.97
C PHE A 128 -5.21 16.00 -3.30
N GLY A 129 -5.58 17.28 -3.20
CA GLY A 129 -6.02 18.12 -4.30
C GLY A 129 -7.48 17.91 -4.72
N LEU A 130 -8.26 17.14 -3.94
CA LEU A 130 -9.70 16.93 -4.20
C LEU A 130 -10.60 17.78 -3.27
N GLY A 131 -10.04 18.36 -2.21
CA GLY A 131 -10.76 19.18 -1.25
C GLY A 131 -11.48 18.41 -0.15
N GLN A 132 -12.00 19.16 0.83
CA GLN A 132 -12.59 18.62 2.06
C GLN A 132 -13.79 17.69 1.83
N GLU A 133 -14.70 18.03 0.92
CA GLU A 133 -15.91 17.23 0.67
C GLU A 133 -15.57 15.85 0.09
N ALA A 134 -14.62 15.82 -0.86
CA ALA A 134 -14.12 14.58 -1.42
C ALA A 134 -13.35 13.75 -0.38
N ALA A 135 -12.52 14.39 0.45
CA ALA A 135 -11.82 13.71 1.55
C ALA A 135 -12.81 13.08 2.55
N ASN A 136 -13.83 13.82 2.97
CA ASN A 136 -14.90 13.30 3.84
C ASN A 136 -15.61 12.10 3.23
N THR A 137 -15.94 12.18 1.94
CA THR A 137 -16.67 11.12 1.24
C THR A 137 -15.81 9.86 1.10
N ALA A 138 -14.59 10.01 0.58
CA ALA A 138 -13.70 8.88 0.30
C ALA A 138 -13.21 8.19 1.57
N LEU A 139 -12.72 8.95 2.55
CA LEU A 139 -12.18 8.40 3.79
C LEU A 139 -13.30 7.98 4.76
N GLY A 140 -14.44 8.69 4.74
CA GLY A 140 -15.62 8.30 5.49
C GLY A 140 -16.20 6.96 5.06
N PHE A 141 -16.16 6.65 3.75
CA PHE A 141 -16.53 5.32 3.25
C PHE A 141 -15.62 4.21 3.80
N LEU A 142 -14.36 4.53 4.08
CA LEU A 142 -13.38 3.62 4.70
C LEU A 142 -13.48 3.58 6.24
N GLY A 143 -14.50 4.23 6.82
CA GLY A 143 -14.76 4.23 8.26
C GLY A 143 -14.02 5.30 9.05
N LEU A 144 -13.20 6.14 8.42
CA LEU A 144 -12.51 7.24 9.09
C LEU A 144 -13.50 8.36 9.45
N LYS A 145 -13.32 8.96 10.62
CA LYS A 145 -14.20 10.00 11.16
C LYS A 145 -13.41 11.25 11.52
N ASP A 146 -14.14 12.36 11.70
CA ASP A 146 -13.58 13.64 12.12
C ASP A 146 -12.42 14.10 11.21
N ILE A 147 -12.64 13.97 9.90
CA ILE A 147 -11.64 14.28 8.88
C ILE A 147 -11.50 15.79 8.76
N GLU A 148 -10.29 16.30 9.01
CA GLU A 148 -9.92 17.69 8.73
C GLU A 148 -8.94 17.70 7.56
N TYR A 149 -9.34 18.31 6.45
CA TYR A 149 -8.52 18.47 5.25
C TYR A 149 -8.08 19.93 5.11
N THR A 150 -6.81 20.12 4.81
CA THR A 150 -6.26 21.44 4.46
C THR A 150 -5.33 21.32 3.27
N GLU A 151 -5.31 22.35 2.44
CA GLU A 151 -4.39 22.46 1.31
C GLU A 151 -3.90 23.90 1.13
N SER A 152 -2.65 24.05 0.72
CA SER A 152 -2.05 25.33 0.38
C SER A 152 -1.03 25.13 -0.75
N GLY A 153 -1.44 25.45 -1.97
CA GLY A 153 -0.62 25.22 -3.17
C GLY A 153 -0.35 23.74 -3.37
N ASN A 154 0.90 23.32 -3.15
CA ASN A 154 1.34 21.94 -3.32
C ASN A 154 1.51 21.17 -2.00
N GLN A 155 1.06 21.76 -0.89
CA GLN A 155 1.11 21.17 0.45
C GLN A 155 -0.29 20.76 0.88
N TYR A 156 -0.41 19.57 1.44
CA TYR A 156 -1.65 18.94 1.87
C TYR A 156 -1.52 18.43 3.29
N SER A 157 -2.62 18.42 4.04
CA SER A 157 -2.69 17.77 5.34
C SER A 157 -4.08 17.20 5.57
N VAL A 158 -4.15 15.95 6.02
CA VAL A 158 -5.38 15.29 6.47
C VAL A 158 -5.20 14.77 7.88
N LYS A 159 -6.08 15.18 8.77
CA LYS A 159 -6.16 14.71 10.15
C LYS A 159 -7.42 13.89 10.36
N HIS A 160 -7.35 12.87 11.20
CA HIS A 160 -8.52 12.12 11.65
C HIS A 160 -8.26 11.45 13.00
N THR A 161 -9.32 11.03 13.68
CA THR A 161 -9.24 10.20 14.88
C THR A 161 -9.38 8.74 14.49
N ARG A 162 -8.44 7.90 14.92
CA ARG A 162 -8.50 6.45 14.71
C ARG A 162 -9.50 5.80 15.66
N ASP A 163 -9.90 4.57 15.36
CA ASP A 163 -10.84 3.81 16.20
C ASP A 163 -10.35 3.58 17.64
N ASP A 164 -9.02 3.59 17.85
CA ASP A 164 -8.39 3.50 19.17
C ASP A 164 -8.35 4.84 19.93
N GLY A 165 -8.91 5.91 19.36
CA GLY A 165 -8.94 7.25 19.91
C GLY A 165 -7.66 8.07 19.67
N ARG A 166 -6.62 7.50 19.05
CA ARG A 166 -5.39 8.23 18.74
C ARG A 166 -5.59 9.16 17.55
N LYS A 167 -4.84 10.27 17.55
CA LYS A 167 -4.89 11.28 16.50
C LYS A 167 -3.87 10.94 15.42
N TYR A 168 -4.33 10.85 14.18
CA TYR A 168 -3.48 10.64 13.02
C TYR A 168 -3.46 11.88 12.14
N GLU A 169 -2.29 12.21 11.62
CA GLU A 169 -2.08 13.29 10.65
C GLU A 169 -1.17 12.80 9.52
N LEU A 170 -1.61 12.96 8.28
CA LEU A 170 -0.77 12.78 7.10
C LEU A 170 -0.55 14.13 6.43
N GLN A 171 0.69 14.58 6.37
CA GLN A 171 1.11 15.76 5.62
C GLN A 171 1.79 15.33 4.32
N GLY A 172 1.53 16.02 3.22
CA GLY A 172 2.11 15.72 1.92
C GLY A 172 2.59 16.96 1.19
N VAL A 173 3.70 16.83 0.47
CA VAL A 173 4.21 17.85 -0.46
C VAL A 173 4.34 17.21 -1.84
N TYR A 174 3.58 17.73 -2.80
CA TYR A 174 3.58 17.25 -4.18
C TYR A 174 4.46 18.14 -5.07
N ASP A 175 5.29 17.53 -5.90
CA ASP A 175 5.98 18.20 -6.99
C ASP A 175 5.41 17.68 -8.31
N LYS A 176 4.61 18.53 -8.97
CA LYS A 176 3.95 18.22 -10.23
C LYS A 176 4.94 18.09 -11.40
N ALA A 177 6.08 18.79 -11.37
CA ALA A 177 7.06 18.71 -12.45
C ALA A 177 7.84 17.40 -12.41
N ALA A 178 8.13 16.92 -11.19
CA ALA A 178 8.78 15.63 -10.96
C ALA A 178 7.81 14.44 -10.89
N ASP A 179 6.50 14.70 -10.84
CA ASP A 179 5.45 13.72 -10.51
C ASP A 179 5.87 12.88 -9.29
N SER A 180 6.05 13.59 -8.17
CA SER A 180 6.56 13.03 -6.92
C SER A 180 5.80 13.55 -5.72
N LEU A 181 5.57 12.68 -4.74
CA LEU A 181 4.90 13.01 -3.48
C LEU A 181 5.77 12.53 -2.33
N LYS A 182 6.05 13.46 -1.40
CA LYS A 182 6.67 13.15 -0.11
C LYS A 182 5.67 13.41 1.00
N CYS A 183 5.36 12.38 1.77
CA CYS A 183 4.47 12.45 2.91
C CYS A 183 5.20 12.18 4.23
N LYS A 184 4.71 12.79 5.29
CA LYS A 184 5.06 12.47 6.67
C LYS A 184 3.79 12.18 7.45
N ALA A 185 3.79 11.08 8.19
CA ALA A 185 2.70 10.74 9.08
C ALA A 185 3.08 10.95 10.55
N PHE A 186 2.10 11.37 11.32
CA PHE A 186 2.23 11.62 12.74
C PHE A 186 1.10 10.90 13.49
N LEU A 187 1.47 10.26 14.59
CA LEU A 187 0.55 9.62 15.51
C LEU A 187 0.69 10.29 16.89
N ASP A 188 -0.40 10.89 17.37
CA ASP A 188 -0.41 11.74 18.57
C ASP A 188 0.69 12.82 18.56
N GLY A 189 0.96 13.36 17.36
CA GLY A 189 1.99 14.38 17.13
C GLY A 189 3.43 13.85 17.00
N SER A 190 3.65 12.56 17.21
CA SER A 190 4.97 11.92 17.02
C SER A 190 5.12 11.42 15.58
N HIS A 191 6.23 11.78 14.93
CA HIS A 191 6.54 11.31 13.57
C HIS A 191 6.73 9.79 13.57
N CYS A 192 6.01 9.08 12.70
CA CYS A 192 6.04 7.61 12.63
C CYS A 192 6.30 7.06 11.21
N LEU A 193 6.22 7.92 10.19
CA LEU A 193 6.39 7.51 8.80
C LEU A 193 6.90 8.68 7.95
N THR A 194 7.87 8.41 7.09
CA THR A 194 8.12 9.19 5.86
C THR A 194 7.89 8.27 4.67
N TYR A 195 7.04 8.71 3.73
CA TYR A 195 6.72 7.96 2.52
C TYR A 195 7.00 8.84 1.31
N GLU A 196 7.84 8.39 0.40
CA GLU A 196 8.25 9.19 -0.76
C GLU A 196 8.21 8.32 -2.01
N TYR A 197 7.58 8.82 -3.07
CA TYR A 197 7.71 8.23 -4.40
C TYR A 197 7.96 9.32 -5.45
N ARG A 198 8.55 8.89 -6.56
CA ARG A 198 8.86 9.75 -7.70
C ARG A 198 8.77 8.99 -9.01
N LYS A 199 8.17 9.62 -10.01
CA LYS A 199 8.19 9.12 -11.39
C LYS A 199 9.61 9.16 -11.96
N THR A 200 9.99 8.12 -12.69
CA THR A 200 11.27 8.03 -13.42
C THR A 200 11.00 7.78 -14.90
N SER A 201 12.06 7.73 -15.71
CA SER A 201 11.96 7.41 -17.14
C SER A 201 11.48 5.98 -17.43
N TYR A 202 11.58 5.06 -16.47
CA TYR A 202 11.17 3.66 -16.62
C TYR A 202 9.89 3.32 -15.86
N GLY A 203 9.49 4.13 -14.87
CA GLY A 203 8.31 3.85 -14.05
C GLY A 203 8.31 4.69 -12.78
N TYR A 204 8.52 4.05 -11.63
CA TYR A 204 8.55 4.74 -10.34
C TYR A 204 9.68 4.22 -9.45
N VAL A 205 10.14 5.09 -8.57
CA VAL A 205 10.93 4.73 -7.39
C VAL A 205 10.23 5.24 -6.15
N ALA A 206 10.36 4.48 -5.07
CA ALA A 206 9.81 4.86 -3.78
C ALA A 206 10.75 4.45 -2.64
N GLN A 207 10.64 5.17 -1.54
CA GLN A 207 11.24 4.80 -0.28
C GLN A 207 10.28 5.13 0.87
N ILE A 208 10.30 4.27 1.87
CA ILE A 208 9.39 4.31 3.00
C ILE A 208 10.25 4.14 4.25
N PHE A 209 10.30 5.14 5.11
CA PHE A 209 10.93 5.07 6.41
C PHE A 209 9.85 5.01 7.49
N SER A 210 9.71 3.87 8.16
CA SER A 210 8.71 3.64 9.20
C SER A 210 9.39 3.48 10.56
N ILE A 211 8.80 4.09 11.59
CA ILE A 211 9.26 4.00 12.98
C ILE A 211 8.21 3.22 13.77
N GLY A 212 8.61 2.09 14.34
CA GLY A 212 7.79 1.26 15.22
C GLY A 212 7.59 1.89 16.60
N ASP A 213 6.62 1.37 17.36
CA ASP A 213 6.29 1.85 18.71
C ASP A 213 7.45 1.68 19.71
N ASP A 214 8.36 0.73 19.45
CA ASP A 214 9.58 0.49 20.23
C ASP A 214 10.76 1.39 19.82
N GLY A 215 10.55 2.26 18.82
CA GLY A 215 11.57 3.13 18.25
C GLY A 215 12.49 2.46 17.24
N SER A 216 12.29 1.16 16.94
CA SER A 216 12.95 0.54 15.79
C SER A 216 12.51 1.24 14.51
N ALA A 217 13.41 1.34 13.54
CA ALA A 217 13.08 1.96 12.27
C ALA A 217 13.50 1.10 11.09
N TYR A 218 12.67 1.13 10.06
CA TYR A 218 12.77 0.25 8.91
C TYR A 218 12.62 1.06 7.64
N VAL A 219 13.46 0.77 6.65
CA VAL A 219 13.40 1.34 5.32
C VAL A 219 12.97 0.27 4.32
N TYR A 220 11.94 0.60 3.56
CA TYR A 220 11.60 -0.11 2.33
C TYR A 220 12.04 0.75 1.15
N LYS A 221 12.81 0.18 0.23
CA LYS A 221 13.15 0.79 -1.06
C LYS A 221 12.44 0.03 -2.15
N LEU A 222 11.83 0.73 -3.09
CA LEU A 222 11.06 0.11 -4.16
C LEU A 222 11.37 0.76 -5.50
N ALA A 223 11.38 -0.03 -6.56
CA ALA A 223 11.54 0.45 -7.94
C ALA A 223 10.72 -0.43 -8.88
N PHE A 224 9.95 0.20 -9.77
CA PHE A 224 8.98 -0.48 -10.62
C PHE A 224 9.08 0.03 -12.06
N SER A 225 8.94 -0.88 -13.01
CA SER A 225 8.84 -0.64 -14.45
C SER A 225 7.79 -1.58 -15.01
N ASP A 226 6.59 -1.07 -15.29
CA ASP A 226 5.43 -1.88 -15.67
C ASP A 226 5.20 -3.03 -14.66
N ARG A 227 5.34 -4.29 -15.10
CA ARG A 227 5.20 -5.49 -14.25
C ARG A 227 6.51 -5.99 -13.64
N ASN A 228 7.62 -5.30 -13.91
CA ASN A 228 8.93 -5.60 -13.36
C ASN A 228 9.21 -4.72 -12.16
N GLY A 229 10.01 -5.21 -11.22
CA GLY A 229 10.47 -4.35 -10.13
C GLY A 229 11.17 -5.09 -9.02
N ALA A 230 11.58 -4.32 -8.01
CA ALA A 230 12.26 -4.84 -6.84
C ALA A 230 11.77 -4.14 -5.57
N VAL A 231 11.83 -4.89 -4.47
CA VAL A 231 11.55 -4.44 -3.11
C VAL A 231 12.76 -4.77 -2.27
N GLY A 232 13.27 -3.79 -1.54
CA GLY A 232 14.41 -3.90 -0.66
C GLY A 232 14.04 -3.45 0.74
N MET A 233 14.64 -4.08 1.73
CA MET A 233 14.25 -4.01 3.14
C MET A 233 15.49 -3.90 4.02
N SER A 234 15.55 -2.87 4.85
CA SER A 234 16.65 -2.66 5.79
C SER A 234 16.16 -2.11 7.12
N GLU A 235 16.73 -2.60 8.21
CA GLU A 235 16.66 -1.91 9.49
C GLU A 235 17.65 -0.74 9.46
N GLU A 236 17.19 0.47 9.79
CA GLU A 236 17.97 1.69 9.68
C GLU A 236 17.78 2.55 10.92
N SER A 237 18.79 3.34 11.30
CA SER A 237 18.69 4.24 12.46
C SER A 237 18.21 5.66 12.10
N ALA A 238 18.04 5.97 10.81
CA ALA A 238 17.72 7.31 10.34
C ALA A 238 16.96 7.31 9.00
N GLU A 239 16.21 8.40 8.74
CA GLU A 239 15.54 8.61 7.45
C GLU A 239 16.58 8.67 6.31
N PRO A 240 16.36 7.95 5.19
CA PRO A 240 17.25 8.00 4.04
C PRO A 240 17.19 9.37 3.33
N PRO A 241 18.21 9.73 2.52
CA PRO A 241 18.17 10.93 1.69
C PRO A 241 16.97 10.93 0.74
N ALA A 242 16.44 12.12 0.41
CA ALA A 242 15.33 12.26 -0.53
C ALA A 242 15.65 11.69 -1.93
N LEU A 243 14.63 11.23 -2.63
CA LEU A 243 14.76 10.65 -3.96
C LEU A 243 15.09 11.74 -4.99
N THR A 244 16.03 11.43 -5.88
CA THR A 244 16.51 12.35 -6.90
C THR A 244 15.78 12.17 -8.23
N GLY A 245 15.19 11.00 -8.46
CA GLY A 245 14.63 10.57 -9.75
C GLY A 245 15.67 9.98 -10.69
N SER A 246 16.94 9.92 -10.28
CA SER A 246 18.05 9.30 -11.03
C SER A 246 18.38 7.90 -10.53
N GLU A 247 17.60 7.39 -9.57
CA GLU A 247 17.72 6.03 -9.07
C GLU A 247 17.49 5.01 -10.19
N THR A 248 18.27 3.94 -10.19
CA THR A 248 18.12 2.83 -11.14
C THR A 248 17.08 1.83 -10.67
N ILE A 249 16.63 0.94 -11.56
CA ILE A 249 15.74 -0.18 -11.19
C ILE A 249 16.32 -1.07 -10.07
N ASP A 250 17.65 -1.13 -9.95
CA ASP A 250 18.35 -1.88 -8.90
C ASP A 250 18.50 -1.11 -7.57
N PHE A 251 17.94 0.10 -7.43
CA PHE A 251 17.96 0.89 -6.19
C PHE A 251 17.57 0.08 -4.92
N PRO A 252 16.55 -0.80 -4.97
CA PRO A 252 16.19 -1.64 -3.84
C PRO A 252 17.25 -2.68 -3.45
N LYS A 253 18.10 -3.12 -4.39
CA LYS A 253 19.12 -4.17 -4.16
C LYS A 253 20.30 -3.70 -3.30
N GLN A 254 20.31 -2.42 -2.91
CA GLN A 254 21.24 -1.88 -1.92
C GLN A 254 20.90 -2.34 -0.49
N CYS A 255 19.69 -2.82 -0.26
CA CYS A 255 19.25 -3.37 1.02
C CYS A 255 19.84 -4.77 1.25
N PRO A 256 20.06 -5.19 2.52
CA PRO A 256 20.55 -6.53 2.84
C PRO A 256 19.53 -7.63 2.51
N GLU A 257 18.23 -7.33 2.60
CA GLU A 257 17.15 -8.17 2.11
C GLU A 257 16.49 -7.48 0.90
N TRP A 258 16.28 -8.22 -0.19
CA TRP A 258 15.54 -7.73 -1.35
C TRP A 258 14.99 -8.86 -2.21
N TYR A 259 13.91 -8.58 -2.93
CA TYR A 259 13.27 -9.48 -3.88
C TYR A 259 12.95 -8.71 -5.16
N ALA A 260 13.20 -9.31 -6.31
CA ALA A 260 12.98 -8.70 -7.62
C ALA A 260 12.35 -9.68 -8.59
N ILE A 261 11.55 -9.13 -9.50
CA ILE A 261 10.95 -9.85 -10.62
C ILE A 261 11.21 -9.09 -11.93
N ASP A 262 11.68 -9.81 -12.94
CA ASP A 262 11.86 -9.31 -14.30
C ASP A 262 11.24 -10.33 -15.27
N GLY A 263 10.07 -9.99 -15.83
CA GLY A 263 9.23 -10.94 -16.54
C GLY A 263 8.74 -12.04 -15.60
N ASP A 264 9.22 -13.25 -15.82
CA ASP A 264 8.96 -14.43 -14.97
C ASP A 264 10.16 -14.80 -14.08
N ALA A 265 11.30 -14.13 -14.23
CA ALA A 265 12.50 -14.44 -13.45
C ALA A 265 12.45 -13.74 -12.09
N VAL A 266 12.45 -14.53 -11.01
CA VAL A 266 12.53 -14.04 -9.64
C VAL A 266 13.95 -14.20 -9.12
N THR A 267 14.49 -13.12 -8.56
CA THR A 267 15.79 -13.11 -7.87
C THR A 267 15.66 -12.42 -6.52
N GLY A 268 16.56 -12.70 -5.59
CA GLY A 268 16.51 -12.06 -4.27
C GLY A 268 17.65 -12.43 -3.35
N VAL A 269 17.73 -11.70 -2.25
CA VAL A 269 18.52 -12.03 -1.06
C VAL A 269 17.58 -11.98 0.14
N THR A 270 17.48 -13.08 0.86
CA THR A 270 16.61 -13.20 2.04
C THR A 270 17.23 -12.50 3.25
N SER A 271 16.44 -12.31 4.32
CA SER A 271 16.92 -11.73 5.58
C SER A 271 18.09 -12.48 6.23
N ASP A 272 18.25 -13.78 5.97
CA ASP A 272 19.39 -14.60 6.43
C ASP A 272 20.55 -14.67 5.41
N GLY A 273 20.46 -13.92 4.31
CA GLY A 273 21.52 -13.79 3.30
C GLY A 273 21.55 -14.90 2.26
N LYS A 274 20.48 -15.70 2.13
CA LYS A 274 20.36 -16.72 1.08
C LYS A 274 19.98 -16.05 -0.24
N GLU A 275 20.75 -16.33 -1.29
CA GLU A 275 20.42 -15.92 -2.65
C GLU A 275 19.30 -16.80 -3.23
N LEU A 276 18.35 -16.16 -3.90
CA LEU A 276 17.22 -16.79 -4.59
C LEU A 276 17.34 -16.54 -6.08
N SER A 277 17.04 -17.56 -6.88
CA SER A 277 16.90 -17.46 -8.33
C SER A 277 16.00 -18.57 -8.83
N PHE A 278 14.83 -18.23 -9.37
CA PHE A 278 13.88 -19.20 -9.93
C PHE A 278 12.97 -18.55 -10.98
N VAL A 279 12.26 -19.36 -11.74
CA VAL A 279 11.25 -18.89 -12.71
C VAL A 279 9.87 -19.06 -12.07
N TYR A 280 9.10 -17.98 -12.04
CA TYR A 280 7.71 -17.96 -11.60
C TYR A 280 6.80 -18.46 -12.71
N THR A 281 6.01 -19.50 -12.41
CA THR A 281 4.90 -19.94 -13.24
C THR A 281 3.62 -19.69 -12.45
N PRO A 282 2.77 -18.75 -12.88
CA PRO A 282 1.47 -18.52 -12.23
C PRO A 282 0.70 -19.84 -12.14
N SER A 283 0.07 -20.10 -11.00
CA SER A 283 -0.88 -21.21 -10.89
C SER A 283 -2.03 -21.00 -11.88
N GLU A 284 -2.34 -22.00 -12.70
CA GLU A 284 -3.58 -22.00 -13.49
C GLU A 284 -4.76 -22.10 -12.50
N ASP A 285 -5.67 -21.13 -12.54
CA ASP A 285 -6.90 -21.09 -11.74
C ASP A 285 -7.81 -22.32 -11.96
#